data_AF-A0A8S4PNC0-F1
#
_entry.id   AF-A0A8S4PNC0-F1
#
_cell.length_a   1.000
_cell.length_b   1.000
_cell.length_c   1.000
_cell.angle_alpha   90.00
_cell.angle_beta   90.00
_cell.angle_gamma   90.00
#
_symmetry.space_group_name_H-M   'P 1'
#
loop_
_entity.id
_entity.type
_entity.pdbx_description
1 polymer ?
#
loop_
_entity_poly.entity_id
_entity_poly.type
_entity_poly.pdbx_seq_one_letter_code
_entity_poly.pdbx_strand_id
1 'polypeptide(L)'
;MSASLVRKGLELFKDDLMTEKEREKAKKRKKKSLEDPMKLISTKKSGVAKQLRHLKQQHAKKQQTTVKDKHIKSAIEEYKRKRNYDSTADNLYYMTKLKDPTHSKASETIYNHKRKKPIEKSQDSGKSERTLFTDRDFDTFEKEYDFFAT
;
A
#
# COMPACT_ATOMS: atom_id res chain seq x y z
N MET A 1 -31.86 9.89 -37.84
CA MET A 1 -30.92 9.15 -36.95
C MET A 1 -30.44 10.09 -35.86
N SER A 2 -30.44 9.69 -34.59
CA SER A 2 -30.01 10.57 -33.49
C SER A 2 -28.50 10.75 -33.49
N ALA A 3 -28.02 11.98 -33.29
CA ALA A 3 -26.60 12.29 -33.23
C ALA A 3 -25.86 11.51 -32.12
N SER A 4 -26.56 11.16 -31.04
CA SER A 4 -26.04 10.32 -29.96
C SER A 4 -25.76 8.88 -30.41
N LEU A 5 -26.62 8.31 -31.26
CA LEU A 5 -26.44 6.96 -31.79
C LEU A 5 -25.26 6.90 -32.77
N VAL A 6 -25.12 7.91 -33.64
CA VAL A 6 -23.96 8.04 -34.54
C VAL A 6 -22.66 8.19 -33.74
N ARG A 7 -22.67 9.04 -32.70
CA ARG A 7 -21.48 9.24 -31.85
C ARG A 7 -21.08 7.96 -31.11
N LYS A 8 -22.06 7.20 -30.61
CA LYS A 8 -21.83 5.91 -29.93
C LYS A 8 -21.37 4.82 -30.89
N GLY A 9 -21.93 4.78 -32.10
CA GLY A 9 -21.49 3.88 -33.17
C GLY A 9 -20.04 4.14 -33.55
N LEU A 10 -19.67 5.41 -33.80
CA LEU A 10 -18.29 5.79 -34.08
C LEU A 10 -17.33 5.50 -32.92
N GLU A 11 -17.79 5.59 -31.67
CA GLU A 11 -16.97 5.26 -30.50
C GLU A 11 -16.59 3.79 -30.42
N LEU A 12 -17.45 2.88 -30.88
CA LEU A 12 -17.16 1.43 -30.91
C LEU A 12 -16.05 1.09 -31.91
N PHE A 13 -15.98 1.79 -33.05
CA PHE A 13 -14.96 1.56 -34.08
C PHE A 13 -13.62 2.26 -33.82
N LYS A 14 -13.51 3.10 -32.78
CA LYS A 14 -12.26 3.81 -32.47
C LYS A 14 -11.12 2.85 -32.17
N ASP A 15 -11.35 1.75 -31.45
CA ASP A 15 -10.26 0.82 -31.11
C ASP A 15 -9.70 0.13 -32.37
N ASP A 16 -10.54 -0.13 -33.37
CA ASP A 16 -10.14 -0.77 -34.63
C ASP A 16 -9.36 0.17 -35.57
N LEU A 17 -9.71 1.46 -35.59
CA LEU A 17 -9.04 2.47 -36.41
C LEU A 17 -7.69 2.96 -35.86
N MET A 18 -7.37 2.64 -34.61
CA MET A 18 -6.17 3.12 -33.93
C MET A 18 -4.95 2.27 -34.28
N THR A 19 -3.81 2.93 -34.48
CA THR A 19 -2.53 2.23 -34.72
C THR A 19 -2.07 1.49 -33.46
N GLU A 20 -1.24 0.44 -33.61
CA GLU A 20 -0.63 -0.33 -32.50
C GLU A 20 -0.08 0.58 -31.39
N LYS A 21 0.63 1.65 -31.77
CA LYS A 21 1.22 2.63 -30.84
C LYS A 21 0.17 3.45 -30.08
N GLU A 22 -0.95 3.79 -30.72
CA GLU A 22 -2.05 4.51 -30.10
C GLU A 22 -2.88 3.61 -29.19
N ARG A 23 -3.10 2.35 -29.58
CA ARG A 23 -3.72 1.33 -28.75
C ARG A 23 -2.93 1.08 -27.47
N GLU A 24 -1.60 0.99 -27.55
CA GLU A 24 -0.76 0.89 -26.36
C GLU A 24 -0.86 2.12 -25.45
N LYS A 25 -0.82 3.33 -26.01
CA LYS A 25 -0.99 4.58 -25.24
C LYS A 25 -2.37 4.66 -24.59
N ALA A 26 -3.43 4.25 -25.27
CA ALA A 26 -4.79 4.22 -24.75
C ALA A 26 -4.95 3.16 -23.65
N LYS A 27 -4.37 1.97 -23.81
CA LYS A 27 -4.32 0.91 -22.77
C LYS A 27 -3.54 1.38 -21.54
N LYS A 28 -2.40 2.06 -21.72
CA LYS A 28 -1.61 2.65 -20.62
C LYS A 28 -2.40 3.74 -19.88
N ARG A 29 -3.15 4.59 -20.60
CA ARG A 29 -4.05 5.60 -20.01
C ARG A 29 -5.20 4.97 -19.22
N LYS A 30 -5.89 3.97 -19.76
CA LYS A 30 -6.97 3.23 -19.08
C LYS A 30 -6.47 2.47 -17.84
N LYS A 31 -5.26 1.89 -17.88
CA LYS A 31 -4.63 1.27 -16.70
C LYS A 31 -4.28 2.29 -15.62
N LYS A 32 -3.70 3.44 -16.01
CA LYS A 32 -3.34 4.53 -15.08
C LYS A 32 -4.55 5.18 -14.41
N SER A 33 -5.71 5.22 -15.07
CA SER A 33 -6.97 5.65 -14.44
C SER A 33 -7.55 4.61 -13.49
N LEU A 34 -7.23 3.33 -13.65
CA LEU A 34 -7.64 2.25 -12.75
C LEU A 34 -6.75 2.14 -11.50
N GLU A 35 -5.48 2.51 -11.62
CA GLU A 35 -4.47 2.42 -10.54
C GLU A 35 -4.63 3.54 -9.49
N ASP A 36 -5.23 4.67 -9.86
CA ASP A 36 -5.41 5.81 -8.98
C ASP A 36 -6.91 6.04 -8.67
N PRO A 37 -7.46 5.38 -7.63
CA PRO A 37 -8.88 5.43 -7.32
C PRO A 37 -9.35 6.84 -6.92
N MET A 38 -8.43 7.75 -6.61
CA MET A 38 -8.73 9.14 -6.24
C MET A 38 -9.05 10.01 -7.46
N LYS A 39 -8.56 9.65 -8.65
CA LYS A 39 -8.89 10.32 -9.92
C LYS A 39 -10.27 9.95 -10.47
N LEU A 40 -10.89 8.89 -9.95
CA LEU A 40 -12.23 8.41 -10.31
C LEU A 40 -13.34 9.04 -9.45
N ILE A 41 -12.98 9.77 -8.40
CA ILE A 41 -13.93 10.31 -7.42
C ILE A 41 -14.32 11.74 -7.80
N SER A 42 -15.63 12.03 -7.74
CA SER A 42 -16.15 13.38 -7.93
C SER A 42 -15.72 14.29 -6.77
N THR A 43 -15.33 15.53 -7.08
CA THR A 43 -14.79 16.52 -6.11
C THR A 43 -15.82 17.08 -5.11
N LYS A 44 -17.05 16.55 -5.08
CA LYS A 44 -18.06 16.93 -4.09
C LYS A 44 -17.64 16.38 -2.73
N LYS A 45 -17.38 17.28 -1.77
CA LYS A 45 -16.82 16.97 -0.43
C LYS A 45 -17.60 15.89 0.34
N SER A 46 -18.89 15.73 0.10
CA SER A 46 -19.70 14.68 0.70
C SER A 46 -19.70 13.39 -0.15
N GLY A 47 -19.26 12.28 0.45
CA GLY A 47 -19.37 10.95 -0.17
C GLY A 47 -18.11 10.41 -0.86
N VAL A 48 -17.04 11.19 -0.97
CA VAL A 48 -15.72 10.76 -1.49
C VAL A 48 -15.23 9.49 -0.78
N ALA A 49 -15.33 9.46 0.55
CA ALA A 49 -14.90 8.31 1.35
C ALA A 49 -15.72 7.04 1.03
N LYS A 50 -17.02 7.17 0.77
CA LYS A 50 -17.90 6.03 0.43
C LYS A 50 -17.60 5.51 -0.98
N GLN A 51 -17.32 6.41 -1.93
CA GLN A 51 -16.90 6.07 -3.29
C GLN A 51 -15.53 5.40 -3.31
N LEU A 52 -14.57 5.92 -2.53
CA LEU A 52 -13.24 5.32 -2.39
C LEU A 52 -13.33 3.90 -1.80
N ARG A 53 -14.17 3.71 -0.78
CA ARG A 53 -14.41 2.38 -0.18
C ARG A 53 -15.01 1.41 -1.21
N HIS A 54 -16.00 1.83 -1.99
CA HIS A 54 -16.60 1.01 -3.04
C HIS A 54 -15.61 0.62 -4.14
N LEU A 55 -14.81 1.57 -4.63
CA LEU A 55 -13.80 1.31 -5.64
C LEU A 55 -12.76 0.31 -5.11
N LYS A 56 -12.20 0.54 -3.92
CA LYS A 56 -11.23 -0.37 -3.29
C LYS A 56 -11.80 -1.79 -3.14
N GLN A 57 -13.05 -1.93 -2.73
CA GLN A 57 -13.70 -3.24 -2.59
C GLN A 57 -13.93 -3.94 -3.95
N GLN A 58 -14.31 -3.20 -5.01
CA GLN A 58 -14.45 -3.77 -6.35
C GLN A 58 -13.09 -4.21 -6.93
N HIS A 59 -12.03 -3.44 -6.70
CA HIS A 59 -10.68 -3.84 -7.11
C HIS A 59 -10.19 -5.07 -6.36
N ALA A 60 -10.45 -5.18 -5.04
CA ALA A 60 -10.09 -6.35 -4.25
C ALA A 60 -10.80 -7.64 -4.71
N LYS A 61 -12.09 -7.57 -5.08
CA LYS A 61 -12.85 -8.71 -5.57
C LYS A 61 -12.35 -9.25 -6.93
N LYS A 62 -11.77 -8.39 -7.78
CA LYS A 62 -11.21 -8.80 -9.08
C LYS A 62 -9.87 -9.53 -9.00
N GLN A 63 -9.17 -9.44 -7.87
CA GLN A 63 -7.86 -10.10 -7.67
C GLN A 63 -7.96 -11.54 -7.13
N GLN A 64 -9.17 -12.00 -6.82
CA GLN A 64 -9.43 -13.41 -6.51
C GLN A 64 -9.43 -14.19 -7.82
N THR A 65 -8.27 -14.72 -8.21
CA THR A 65 -8.15 -15.61 -9.37
C THR A 65 -9.06 -16.82 -9.18
N THR A 66 -9.97 -17.05 -10.13
CA THR A 66 -10.88 -18.20 -10.03
C THR A 66 -10.08 -19.50 -10.20
N VAL A 67 -10.59 -20.62 -9.69
CA VAL A 67 -9.88 -21.92 -9.76
C VAL A 67 -9.50 -22.30 -11.20
N LYS A 68 -10.25 -21.83 -12.20
CA LYS A 68 -9.98 -22.04 -13.63
C LYS A 68 -8.78 -21.24 -14.18
N ASP A 69 -8.43 -20.12 -13.55
CA ASP A 69 -7.31 -19.27 -13.98
C ASP A 69 -5.97 -19.73 -13.37
N LYS A 70 -6.01 -20.70 -12.44
CA LYS A 70 -4.83 -21.26 -11.78
C LYS A 70 -4.12 -22.23 -12.71
N HIS A 71 -3.09 -21.73 -13.38
CA HIS A 71 -2.13 -22.59 -14.07
C HIS A 71 -1.33 -23.37 -13.03
N ILE A 72 -1.33 -24.71 -13.12
CA ILE A 72 -0.50 -25.56 -12.27
C ILE A 72 0.95 -25.32 -12.69
N LYS A 73 1.69 -24.58 -11.86
CA LYS A 73 3.13 -24.41 -12.05
C LYS A 73 3.84 -25.68 -11.63
N SER A 74 4.89 -26.06 -12.35
CA SER A 74 5.75 -27.16 -11.93
C SER A 74 6.36 -26.83 -10.56
N ALA A 75 6.44 -27.82 -9.67
CA ALA A 75 7.07 -27.68 -8.36
C ALA A 75 8.52 -27.16 -8.48
N ILE A 76 9.23 -27.53 -9.55
CA ILE A 76 10.61 -27.08 -9.82
C ILE A 76 10.62 -25.57 -10.16
N GLU A 77 9.64 -25.11 -10.92
CA GLU A 77 9.54 -23.71 -11.31
C GLU A 77 9.16 -22.84 -10.10
N GLU A 78 8.24 -23.33 -9.26
CA GLU A 78 7.88 -22.65 -8.03
C GLU A 78 9.06 -22.60 -7.04
N TYR A 79 9.85 -23.67 -6.94
CA TYR A 79 11.09 -23.69 -6.17
C TYR A 79 12.08 -22.63 -6.66
N LYS A 80 12.32 -22.53 -7.97
CA LYS A 80 13.21 -21.50 -8.54
C LYS A 80 12.73 -20.07 -8.26
N ARG A 81 11.41 -19.83 -8.29
CA ARG A 81 10.82 -18.51 -8.00
C ARG A 81 10.86 -18.15 -6.52
N LYS A 82 10.66 -19.13 -5.64
CA LYS A 82 10.71 -18.95 -4.18
C LYS A 82 12.13 -19.02 -3.61
N ARG A 83 13.11 -19.48 -4.39
CA ARG A 83 14.51 -19.49 -3.98
C ARG A 83 14.94 -18.05 -3.74
N ASN A 84 15.17 -17.73 -2.46
CA ASN A 84 15.78 -16.47 -2.08
C ASN A 84 17.17 -16.36 -2.72
N TYR A 85 17.63 -15.13 -2.93
CA TYR A 85 18.96 -14.87 -3.47
C TYR A 85 20.02 -15.65 -2.69
N ASP A 86 20.77 -16.50 -3.40
CA ASP A 86 21.79 -17.35 -2.79
C ASP A 86 23.09 -16.55 -2.66
N SER A 87 23.32 -15.99 -1.48
CA SER A 87 24.53 -15.24 -1.16
C SER A 87 25.70 -16.13 -0.70
N THR A 88 25.65 -17.46 -0.88
CA THR A 88 26.72 -18.34 -0.39
C THR A 88 28.08 -18.03 -1.00
N ALA A 89 28.16 -17.80 -2.32
CA ALA A 89 29.40 -17.45 -3.01
C ALA A 89 29.96 -16.09 -2.54
N ASP A 90 29.09 -15.08 -2.44
CA ASP A 90 29.44 -13.75 -1.94
C ASP A 90 29.96 -13.83 -0.50
N ASN A 91 29.26 -14.57 0.37
CA ASN A 91 29.65 -14.77 1.75
C ASN A 91 31.01 -15.45 1.86
N LEU A 92 31.25 -16.51 1.07
CA LEU A 92 32.54 -17.20 1.03
C LEU A 92 33.66 -16.28 0.58
N TYR A 93 33.42 -15.47 -0.44
CA TYR A 93 34.37 -14.46 -0.92
C TYR A 93 34.73 -13.44 0.16
N TYR A 94 33.75 -12.95 0.92
CA TYR A 94 34.03 -12.04 2.03
C TYR A 94 34.73 -12.76 3.19
N MET A 95 34.34 -13.99 3.51
CA MET A 95 34.99 -14.76 4.58
C MET A 95 36.46 -15.10 4.27
N THR A 96 36.82 -15.34 3.01
CA THR A 96 38.22 -15.54 2.61
C THR A 96 39.00 -14.24 2.65
N LYS A 97 38.43 -13.14 2.17
CA LYS A 97 39.06 -11.80 2.26
C LYS A 97 39.28 -11.30 3.68
N LEU A 98 38.39 -11.64 4.62
CA LEU A 98 38.51 -11.27 6.02
C LEU A 98 39.61 -12.05 6.76
N LYS A 99 40.17 -13.11 6.17
CA LYS A 99 41.32 -13.83 6.74
C LYS A 99 42.63 -13.07 6.55
N ASP A 100 42.68 -12.10 5.64
CA ASP A 100 43.85 -11.26 5.44
C ASP A 100 43.96 -10.23 6.59
N PRO A 101 45.07 -10.20 7.34
CA PRO A 101 45.22 -9.38 8.56
C PRO A 101 45.31 -7.87 8.30
N THR A 102 45.25 -7.44 7.03
CA THR A 102 45.46 -6.06 6.59
C THR A 102 44.35 -5.09 6.99
N HIS A 103 43.22 -5.58 7.52
CA HIS A 103 42.05 -4.74 7.84
C HIS A 103 41.69 -4.64 9.32
N SER A 104 42.48 -5.20 10.25
CA SER A 104 42.15 -5.32 11.68
C SER A 104 41.48 -4.08 12.30
N LYS A 105 42.10 -2.90 12.21
CA LYS A 105 41.55 -1.66 12.81
C LYS A 105 40.26 -1.16 12.15
N ALA A 106 40.16 -1.22 10.83
CA ALA A 106 38.96 -0.78 10.10
C ALA A 106 37.80 -1.79 10.25
N SER A 107 38.11 -3.08 10.31
CA SER A 107 37.13 -4.12 10.59
C SER A 107 36.60 -4.04 12.02
N GLU A 108 37.44 -3.75 13.00
CA GLU A 108 37.03 -3.55 14.40
C GLU A 108 36.13 -2.33 14.58
N THR A 109 36.44 -1.19 13.94
CA THR A 109 35.59 0.00 14.02
C THR A 109 34.22 -0.24 13.38
N ILE A 110 34.16 -0.93 12.24
CA ILE A 110 32.90 -1.31 11.58
C ILE A 110 32.11 -2.33 12.43
N TYR A 111 32.78 -3.34 12.98
CA TYR A 111 32.16 -4.34 13.85
C TYR A 111 31.54 -3.70 15.11
N ASN A 112 32.29 -2.81 15.75
CA ASN A 112 31.83 -2.07 16.93
C ASN A 112 30.71 -1.07 16.59
N HIS A 113 30.72 -0.46 15.39
CA HIS A 113 29.64 0.41 14.93
C HIS A 113 28.32 -0.36 14.74
N LYS A 114 28.36 -1.59 14.23
CA LYS A 114 27.17 -2.43 14.03
C LYS A 114 26.57 -3.00 15.32
N ARG A 115 27.37 -3.09 16.39
CA ARG A 115 26.91 -3.48 17.74
C ARG A 115 26.24 -2.35 18.53
N LYS A 116 26.28 -1.10 18.06
CA LYS A 116 25.40 -0.07 18.60
C LYS A 116 23.98 -0.50 18.26
N LYS A 117 23.30 -1.07 19.26
CA LYS A 117 21.87 -1.44 19.19
C LYS A 117 21.15 -0.28 18.50
N PRO A 118 20.25 -0.52 17.52
CA PRO A 118 19.34 0.54 17.12
C PRO A 118 18.74 1.08 18.40
N ILE A 119 18.95 2.36 18.69
CA ILE A 119 18.31 3.03 19.81
C ILE A 119 16.85 2.68 19.62
N GLU A 120 16.31 1.86 20.52
CA GLU A 120 14.91 1.54 20.53
C GLU A 120 14.24 2.90 20.52
N LYS A 121 13.59 3.24 19.40
CA LYS A 121 12.77 4.43 19.35
C LYS A 121 11.83 4.24 20.49
N SER A 122 11.99 5.05 21.54
CA SER A 122 11.14 5.03 22.72
C SER A 122 9.73 4.92 22.17
N GLN A 123 9.08 3.79 22.43
CA GLN A 123 7.67 3.66 22.11
C GLN A 123 7.05 4.87 22.77
N ASP A 124 6.45 5.76 21.97
CA ASP A 124 5.69 6.88 22.49
C ASP A 124 4.68 6.25 23.44
N SER A 125 4.95 6.31 24.74
CA SER A 125 4.06 5.83 25.78
C SER A 125 2.82 6.67 25.59
N GLY A 126 1.80 6.07 24.96
CA GLY A 126 0.60 6.75 24.52
C GLY A 126 0.16 7.65 25.66
N LYS A 127 0.15 8.96 25.42
CA LYS A 127 -0.33 9.92 26.41
C LYS A 127 -1.75 9.47 26.73
N SER A 128 -1.97 8.98 27.95
CA SER A 128 -3.30 8.68 28.45
C SER A 128 -4.14 9.93 28.19
N GLU A 129 -5.27 9.77 27.51
CA GLU A 129 -6.19 10.87 27.25
C GLU A 129 -6.56 11.49 28.60
N ARG A 130 -6.00 12.67 28.88
CA ARG A 130 -6.32 13.41 30.10
C ARG A 130 -7.74 13.93 29.91
N THR A 131 -8.68 13.37 30.64
CA THR A 131 -10.04 13.92 30.71
C THR A 131 -9.93 15.33 31.28
N LEU A 132 -10.60 16.28 30.63
CA LEU A 132 -10.66 17.68 31.08
C LEU A 132 -11.59 17.86 32.29
N PHE A 133 -12.41 16.84 32.57
CA PHE A 133 -13.35 16.80 33.67
C PHE A 133 -12.77 16.03 34.86
N THR A 134 -13.04 16.56 36.04
CA THR A 134 -12.79 15.96 37.35
C THR A 134 -14.10 15.52 37.99
N ASP A 135 -14.05 14.61 38.95
CA ASP A 135 -15.26 14.10 39.64
C ASP A 135 -16.10 15.22 40.27
N ARG A 136 -15.47 16.34 40.67
CA ARG A 136 -16.16 17.52 41.20
C ARG A 136 -17.02 18.25 40.16
N ASP A 137 -16.66 18.17 38.89
CA ASP A 137 -17.44 18.79 37.80
C ASP A 137 -18.77 18.07 37.61
N PHE A 138 -18.82 16.77 37.92
CA PHE A 138 -20.06 15.98 37.90
C PHE A 138 -21.00 16.36 39.06
N ASP A 139 -20.47 16.61 40.26
CA ASP A 139 -21.28 17.09 41.40
C ASP A 139 -21.95 18.46 41.12
N THR A 140 -21.24 19.35 40.40
CA THR A 140 -21.81 20.64 39.98
C THR A 140 -22.85 20.47 38.90
N PHE A 141 -22.62 19.57 37.94
CA PHE A 141 -23.56 19.30 36.85
C PHE A 141 -24.86 18.69 37.36
N GLU A 142 -24.81 17.74 38.30
CA GLU A 142 -26.00 17.13 38.90
C GLU A 142 -26.87 18.19 39.60
N LYS A 143 -26.26 19.09 40.37
CA LYS A 143 -26.98 20.20 41.02
C LYS A 143 -27.63 21.14 40.03
N GLU A 144 -26.94 21.51 38.95
CA GLU A 144 -27.52 22.37 37.93
C GLU A 144 -28.68 21.67 37.21
N TYR A 145 -28.55 20.39 36.89
CA TYR A 145 -29.58 19.65 36.17
C TYR A 145 -30.81 19.37 37.03
N ASP A 146 -30.63 18.97 38.29
CA ASP A 146 -31.72 18.76 39.24
C ASP A 146 -32.42 20.08 39.61
N PHE A 147 -31.70 21.20 39.64
CA PHE A 147 -32.28 22.54 39.85
C PHE A 147 -33.27 22.95 38.74
N PHE A 148 -33.09 22.46 37.51
CA PHE A 148 -34.01 22.70 36.40
C PHE A 148 -35.11 21.62 36.25
N ALA A 149 -35.07 20.56 37.06
CA ALA A 149 -36.02 19.44 37.01
C ALA A 149 -37.22 19.59 37.96
N THR A 150 -37.36 20.73 38.64
CA THR A 150 -38.48 21.05 39.56
C THR A 150 -39.21 22.31 39.10
#